data_AF-B9SPV0-F1
#
_entry.id   AF-B9SPV0-F1
#
_cell.length_a   1.000
_cell.length_b   1.000
_cell.length_c   1.000
_cell.angle_alpha   90.00
_cell.angle_beta   90.00
_cell.angle_gamma   90.00
#
_symmetry.space_group_name_H-M   'P 1'
#
loop_
_entity.id
_entity.type
_entity.pdbx_description
1 polymer ?
#
loop_
_entity_poly.entity_id
_entity_poly.type
_entity_poly.pdbx_seq_one_letter_code
_entity_poly.pdbx_strand_id
1 'polypeptide(L)'
;MARMWETQNLKNNGDVLSLEMILIDEQEILILAIVRKNLINRFKSLLQGAIYIIKNPKVSETFGDYRPVKNNLRVYFLLIITLEEVQDSTTKIPRHGFEFANLETIDGRVDQDSPYLLC
;
A
#
# COMPACT_ATOMS: atom_id res chain seq x y z
N MET A 1 -5.13 4.92 -6.16
CA MET A 1 -4.61 3.74 -5.43
C MET A 1 -4.22 2.67 -6.44
N ALA A 2 -2.97 2.20 -6.44
CA ALA A 2 -2.47 1.27 -7.44
C ALA A 2 -2.91 -0.19 -7.19
N ARG A 3 -2.91 -0.63 -5.93
CA ARG A 3 -3.29 -1.99 -5.52
C ARG A 3 -3.96 -1.97 -4.15
N MET A 4 -4.91 -2.89 -3.90
CA MET A 4 -5.59 -3.06 -2.62
C MET A 4 -5.83 -4.56 -2.34
N TRP A 5 -5.64 -5.00 -1.09
CA TRP A 5 -5.89 -6.39 -0.68
C TRP A 5 -6.19 -6.49 0.82
N GLU A 6 -6.83 -7.59 1.22
CA GLU A 6 -6.99 -7.96 2.62
C GLU A 6 -5.87 -8.90 3.07
N THR A 7 -5.22 -8.57 4.19
CA THR A 7 -4.24 -9.44 4.84
C THR A 7 -4.97 -10.33 5.84
N GLN A 8 -4.76 -11.65 5.77
CA GLN A 8 -5.44 -12.63 6.61
C GLN A 8 -4.49 -13.29 7.60
N ASN A 9 -5.01 -13.66 8.77
CA ASN A 9 -4.31 -14.49 9.73
C ASN A 9 -4.48 -15.97 9.38
N LEU A 10 -3.44 -16.55 8.78
CA LEU A 10 -3.44 -17.97 8.40
C LEU A 10 -3.58 -18.93 9.61
N LYS A 11 -3.21 -18.49 10.82
CA LYS A 11 -3.31 -19.31 12.04
C LYS A 11 -4.68 -19.24 12.71
N ASN A 12 -5.51 -18.25 12.36
CA ASN A 12 -6.81 -18.01 13.00
C ASN A 12 -7.94 -18.03 11.97
N ASN A 13 -8.17 -19.18 11.32
CA ASN A 13 -9.22 -19.40 10.33
C ASN A 13 -9.30 -18.36 9.18
N GLY A 14 -8.19 -17.69 8.84
CA GLY A 14 -8.18 -16.68 7.79
C GLY A 14 -8.79 -15.33 8.20
N ASP A 15 -8.89 -15.07 9.51
CA ASP A 15 -9.38 -13.79 10.04
C ASP A 15 -8.66 -12.59 9.42
N VAL A 16 -9.41 -11.64 8.87
CA VAL A 16 -8.83 -10.42 8.29
C VAL A 16 -8.15 -9.59 9.38
N LEU A 17 -6.87 -9.26 9.14
CA LEU A 17 -6.01 -8.45 10.01
C LEU A 17 -6.03 -6.97 9.60
N SER A 18 -5.96 -6.71 8.30
CA SER A 18 -5.87 -5.37 7.71
C SER A 18 -6.41 -5.36 6.29
N LEU A 19 -6.87 -4.18 5.87
CA LEU A 19 -6.98 -3.83 4.46
C LEU A 19 -5.75 -2.99 4.12
N GLU A 20 -4.96 -3.45 3.18
CA GLU A 20 -3.69 -2.83 2.77
C GLU A 20 -3.78 -2.32 1.34
N MET A 21 -3.04 -1.25 1.07
CA MET A 21 -3.06 -0.55 -0.21
C MET A 21 -1.67 -0.06 -0.59
N ILE A 22 -1.35 -0.07 -1.88
CA ILE A 22 -0.24 0.71 -2.43
C ILE A 22 -0.83 2.02 -2.98
N LEU A 23 -0.40 3.13 -2.40
CA LEU A 23 -0.68 4.47 -2.89
C LEU A 23 0.44 4.91 -3.84
N ILE A 24 0.09 5.73 -4.82
CA ILE A 24 1.01 6.35 -5.77
C ILE A 24 0.59 7.81 -5.94
N ASP A 25 1.56 8.71 -5.98
CA ASP A 25 1.37 10.14 -6.25
C ASP A 25 1.82 10.51 -7.67
N GLU A 26 1.76 11.80 -8.00
CA GLU A 26 2.15 12.32 -9.30
C GLU A 26 3.68 12.31 -9.55
N GLN A 27 4.49 12.07 -8.52
CA GLN A 27 5.93 11.83 -8.63
C GLN A 27 6.27 10.33 -8.75
N GLU A 28 5.24 9.48 -8.92
CA GLU A 28 5.35 8.02 -9.01
C GLU A 28 5.91 7.37 -7.74
N ILE A 29 5.83 8.06 -6.59
CA ILE A 29 6.31 7.54 -5.31
C ILE A 29 5.28 6.56 -4.76
N LEU A 30 5.71 5.33 -4.54
CA LEU A 30 4.89 4.29 -3.94
C LEU A 30 4.98 4.32 -2.42
N ILE A 31 3.85 4.16 -1.74
CA ILE A 31 3.82 4.01 -0.27
C ILE A 31 2.75 3.01 0.17
N LEU A 32 3.08 2.19 1.16
CA LEU A 32 2.13 1.28 1.79
C LEU A 32 1.18 2.05 2.70
N ALA A 33 -0.12 1.81 2.55
CA ALA A 33 -1.15 2.30 3.44
C ALA A 33 -1.92 1.15 4.08
N ILE A 34 -2.26 1.29 5.36
CA ILE A 34 -2.84 0.24 6.19
C ILE A 34 -4.08 0.74 6.92
N VAL A 35 -5.18 0.03 6.74
CA VAL A 35 -6.41 0.12 7.54
C VAL A 35 -6.46 -1.10 8.46
N ARG A 36 -6.51 -0.90 9.77
CA ARG A 36 -6.60 -1.99 10.75
C ARG A 36 -8.00 -2.61 10.77
N LYS A 37 -8.10 -3.90 11.14
CA LYS A 37 -9.36 -4.68 11.26
C LYS A 37 -10.55 -3.89 11.77
N ASN A 38 -10.38 -3.16 12.88
CA ASN A 38 -11.46 -2.40 13.52
C ASN A 38 -11.99 -1.22 12.71
N LEU A 39 -11.28 -0.78 11.66
CA LEU A 39 -11.66 0.33 10.78
C LEU A 39 -12.02 -0.12 9.37
N ILE A 40 -11.82 -1.39 8.98
CA ILE A 40 -12.07 -1.86 7.61
C ILE A 40 -13.50 -1.55 7.15
N ASN A 41 -14.48 -1.78 8.03
CA ASN A 41 -15.89 -1.51 7.72
C ASN A 41 -16.20 -0.05 7.37
N ARG A 42 -15.36 0.91 7.81
CA ARG A 42 -15.50 2.32 7.42
C ARG A 42 -14.95 2.59 6.02
N PHE A 43 -13.96 1.83 5.58
CA PHE A 43 -13.20 2.07 4.35
C PHE A 43 -13.46 1.02 3.25
N LYS A 44 -14.45 0.15 3.45
CA LYS A 44 -14.88 -0.89 2.49
C LYS A 44 -15.38 -0.36 1.15
N SER A 45 -15.72 0.92 1.05
CA SER A 45 -16.14 1.56 -0.19
C SER A 45 -14.98 2.11 -1.03
N LEU A 46 -13.74 2.03 -0.55
CA LEU A 46 -12.58 2.46 -1.33
C LEU A 46 -12.39 1.55 -2.53
N LEU A 47 -12.01 2.15 -3.67
CA LEU A 47 -11.85 1.45 -4.93
C LEU A 47 -10.39 1.46 -5.37
N GLN A 48 -9.88 0.29 -5.76
CA GLN A 48 -8.61 0.21 -6.47
C GLN A 48 -8.73 0.97 -7.80
N GLY A 49 -7.70 1.76 -8.15
CA GLY A 49 -7.67 2.58 -9.35
C GLY A 49 -8.29 3.99 -9.18
N ALA A 50 -9.07 4.25 -8.13
CA ALA A 50 -9.60 5.58 -7.86
C ALA A 50 -8.53 6.52 -7.26
N ILE A 51 -8.72 7.82 -7.50
CA ILE A 51 -7.85 8.89 -7.00
C ILE A 51 -8.53 9.54 -5.80
N TYR A 52 -7.77 9.77 -4.74
CA TYR A 52 -8.27 10.35 -3.51
C TYR A 52 -7.36 11.45 -3.00
N ILE A 53 -7.95 12.54 -2.53
CA ILE A 53 -7.28 13.48 -1.64
C ILE A 53 -7.35 12.89 -0.22
N ILE A 54 -6.19 12.68 0.39
CA ILE A 54 -6.07 12.10 1.73
C ILE A 54 -5.58 13.18 2.69
N LYS A 55 -6.34 13.46 3.75
CA LYS A 55 -5.99 14.45 4.78
C LYS A 55 -5.85 13.79 6.15
N ASN A 56 -4.91 14.27 6.95
CA ASN A 56 -4.56 13.73 8.27
C ASN A 56 -4.10 12.25 8.29
N PRO A 57 -3.27 11.78 7.33
CA PRO A 57 -2.69 10.45 7.44
C PRO A 57 -1.72 10.39 8.63
N LYS A 58 -1.68 9.26 9.33
CA LYS A 58 -0.58 9.00 10.27
C LYS A 58 0.56 8.35 9.50
N VAL A 59 1.69 9.03 9.39
CA VAL A 59 2.91 8.48 8.77
C VAL A 59 3.80 7.87 9.84
N SER A 60 4.44 6.75 9.54
CA SER A 60 5.41 6.10 10.42
C SER A 60 6.41 5.29 9.61
N GLU A 61 7.54 4.94 10.22
CA GLU A 61 8.51 4.03 9.62
C GLU A 61 7.93 2.63 9.38
N THR A 62 8.38 2.02 8.30
CA THR A 62 8.10 0.64 7.94
C THR A 62 9.15 -0.27 8.61
N PHE A 63 8.69 -1.29 9.33
CA PHE A 63 9.53 -2.26 10.02
C PHE A 63 9.23 -3.66 9.52
N GLY A 64 10.24 -4.52 9.51
CA GLY A 64 10.16 -5.92 9.11
C GLY A 64 10.43 -6.16 7.64
N ASP A 65 10.52 -7.44 7.30
CA ASP A 65 11.01 -7.88 6.00
C ASP A 65 9.91 -8.04 4.95
N TYR A 66 8.64 -7.92 5.28
CA TYR A 66 7.59 -8.08 4.28
C TYR A 66 7.14 -6.71 3.77
N ARG A 67 7.88 -6.16 2.80
CA ARG A 67 7.62 -4.83 2.23
C ARG A 67 7.27 -4.92 0.74
N PRO A 68 6.06 -4.53 0.33
CA PRO A 68 5.67 -4.58 -1.07
C PRO A 68 6.28 -3.44 -1.91
N VAL A 69 6.91 -2.44 -1.29
CA VAL A 69 7.51 -1.26 -1.94
C VAL A 69 8.79 -0.86 -1.22
N LYS A 70 9.72 -0.18 -1.90
CA LYS A 70 11.02 0.28 -1.34
C LYS A 70 10.88 1.38 -0.29
N ASN A 71 9.75 2.08 -0.24
CA ASN A 71 9.55 3.19 0.68
C ASN A 71 9.65 2.75 2.15
N ASN A 72 10.51 3.44 2.90
CA ASN A 72 10.75 3.17 4.31
C ASN A 72 9.67 3.77 5.23
N LEU A 73 8.68 4.46 4.67
CA LEU A 73 7.52 4.99 5.37
C LEU A 73 6.25 4.22 4.97
N ARG A 74 5.26 4.31 5.86
CA ARG A 74 3.89 3.81 5.64
C ARG A 74 2.87 4.74 6.25
N VAL A 75 1.66 4.67 5.71
CA VAL A 75 0.49 5.42 6.17
C VAL A 75 -0.45 4.51 6.95
N TYR A 76 -0.86 4.94 8.13
CA TYR A 76 -1.98 4.35 8.87
C TYR A 76 -3.23 5.20 8.73
N PHE A 77 -4.32 4.54 8.38
CA PHE A 77 -5.65 5.12 8.39
C PHE A 77 -6.13 5.17 9.84
N LEU A 78 -6.40 6.38 10.32
CA LEU A 78 -6.98 6.64 11.63
C LEU A 78 -8.43 7.07 11.51
N LEU A 79 -9.14 7.12 12.63
CA LEU A 79 -10.52 7.61 12.67
C LEU A 79 -10.64 9.08 12.19
N ILE A 80 -9.58 9.88 12.33
CA ILE A 80 -9.57 11.30 11.96
C ILE A 80 -9.25 11.56 10.48
N ILE A 81 -8.91 10.52 9.70
CA ILE A 81 -8.56 10.68 8.29
C ILE A 81 -9.78 11.16 7.49
N THR A 82 -9.54 12.05 6.52
CA THR A 82 -10.55 12.49 5.55
C THR A 82 -10.15 12.03 4.16
N LEU A 83 -11.11 11.48 3.41
CA LEU A 83 -10.93 10.97 2.05
C LEU A 83 -11.96 11.64 1.16
N GLU A 84 -11.50 12.20 0.05
CA GLU A 84 -12.33 12.80 -0.98
C GLU A 84 -11.94 12.19 -2.32
N GLU A 85 -12.87 11.50 -2.97
CA GLU A 85 -12.65 10.90 -4.28
C GLU A 85 -12.63 11.98 -5.35
N VAL A 86 -11.64 11.93 -6.22
CA VAL A 86 -11.47 12.86 -7.34
C VAL A 86 -11.87 12.14 -8.62
N GLN A 87 -12.92 12.65 -9.28
CA GLN A 87 -13.42 12.14 -10.57
C GLN A 87 -12.62 12.69 -11.78
N ASP A 88 -11.55 13.44 -11.52
CA ASP A 88 -10.87 14.28 -12.50
C ASP A 88 -9.91 13.47 -13.39
N SER A 89 -10.14 13.56 -14.70
CA SER A 89 -9.32 12.95 -15.76
C SER A 89 -8.04 13.72 -16.08
N THR A 90 -7.85 14.91 -15.49
CA THR A 90 -6.67 15.75 -15.73
C THR A 90 -5.48 15.42 -14.82
N THR A 91 -5.71 14.65 -13.75
CA THR A 91 -4.67 14.28 -12.79
C THR A 91 -3.62 13.37 -13.43
N LYS A 92 -2.34 13.76 -13.40
CA LYS A 92 -1.23 12.99 -13.99
C LYS A 92 -0.74 11.82 -13.13
N ILE A 93 -1.54 11.36 -12.17
CA ILE A 93 -1.16 10.25 -11.29
C ILE A 93 -1.19 8.95 -12.10
N PRO A 94 -0.10 8.16 -12.13
CA PRO A 94 -0.09 6.91 -12.86
C PRO A 94 -1.05 5.89 -12.25
N ARG A 95 -1.68 5.06 -13.09
CA ARG A 95 -2.55 3.98 -12.62
C ARG A 95 -1.78 2.82 -11.99
N HIS A 96 -0.54 2.63 -12.42
CA HIS A 96 0.35 1.54 -12.01
C HIS A 96 1.71 2.11 -11.63
N GLY A 97 2.31 1.57 -10.57
CA GLY A 97 3.68 1.89 -10.18
C GLY A 97 4.56 0.66 -10.27
N PHE A 98 5.81 0.85 -10.68
CA PHE A 98 6.78 -0.22 -10.87
C PHE A 98 8.11 0.14 -10.21
N GLU A 99 8.68 -0.81 -9.47
CA GLU A 99 10.03 -0.70 -8.94
C GLU A 99 10.92 -1.73 -9.62
N PHE A 100 11.56 -1.31 -10.71
CA PHE A 100 12.43 -2.19 -11.48
C PHE A 100 13.65 -2.63 -10.66
N ALA A 101 14.08 -3.87 -10.92
CA ALA A 101 15.32 -4.46 -10.43
C ALA A 101 16.07 -5.01 -11.65
N ASN A 102 17.40 -4.86 -11.67
CA ASN A 102 18.22 -5.48 -12.71
C ASN A 102 18.47 -6.97 -12.39
N LEU A 103 18.99 -7.72 -13.37
CA LEU A 103 19.27 -9.15 -13.20
C LEU A 103 20.26 -9.41 -12.04
N GLU A 104 21.30 -8.58 -11.90
CA GLU A 104 22.27 -8.69 -10.81
C GLU A 104 21.61 -8.58 -9.42
N THR A 105 20.62 -7.69 -9.27
CA THR A 105 19.84 -7.53 -8.05
C THR A 105 18.96 -8.75 -7.80
N ILE A 106 18.48 -9.41 -8.85
CA ILE A 106 17.68 -10.63 -8.73
C ILE A 106 18.57 -11.81 -8.32
N ASP A 107 19.72 -11.99 -8.98
CA ASP A 107 20.68 -13.06 -8.66
C ASP A 107 21.20 -12.94 -7.23
N GLY A 108 21.45 -11.71 -6.76
CA GLY A 108 21.85 -11.44 -5.38
C GLY A 108 20.76 -11.70 -4.33
N ARG A 109 19.52 -11.99 -4.73
CA ARG A 109 18.40 -12.32 -3.83
C ARG A 109 18.12 -13.82 -3.71
N VAL A 110 18.80 -14.64 -4.50
CA VAL A 110 18.70 -16.11 -4.40
C VAL A 110 19.11 -16.53 -2.98
N ASP A 111 18.26 -17.32 -2.33
CA ASP A 111 18.44 -17.83 -0.96
C ASP A 111 18.61 -16.76 0.14
N GLN A 112 18.29 -15.51 -0.15
CA GLN A 112 18.12 -14.46 0.83
C GLN A 112 16.63 -14.28 1.10
N ASP A 113 16.21 -14.30 2.37
CA ASP A 113 14.91 -13.77 2.80
C ASP A 113 14.94 -12.23 2.60
N SER A 114 14.97 -11.81 1.33
CA SER A 114 15.06 -10.42 0.95
C SER A 114 13.72 -9.76 1.18
N PRO A 115 13.68 -8.55 1.76
CA PRO A 115 12.44 -7.97 2.22
C PRO A 115 11.49 -7.46 1.11
N TYR A 116 11.83 -7.78 -0.14
CA TYR A 116 11.16 -7.33 -1.34
C TYR A 116 10.68 -8.59 -2.08
N LEU A 117 9.47 -9.04 -1.76
CA LEU A 117 8.82 -10.07 -2.56
C LEU A 117 8.53 -9.51 -3.96
N LEU A 118 8.89 -10.32 -4.96
CA LEU A 118 8.81 -10.11 -6.40
C LEU A 118 7.56 -9.32 -6.85
N CYS A 119 7.82 -8.31 -7.68
CA CYS A 119 7.01 -7.77 -8.80
C CYS A 119 5.49 -7.77 -8.65
#